data_AF-A0A098EV11-F1
#
_entry.id   AF-A0A098EV11-F1
#
_cell.length_a   1.000
_cell.length_b   1.000
_cell.length_c   1.000
_cell.angle_alpha   90.00
_cell.angle_beta   90.00
_cell.angle_gamma   90.00
#
_symmetry.space_group_name_H-M   'P 1'
#
loop_
_entity.id
_entity.type
_entity.pdbx_description
1 polymer ?
#
loop_
_entity_poly.entity_id
_entity_poly.type
_entity_poly.pdbx_seq_one_letter_code
_entity_poly.pdbx_strand_id
1 'polypeptide(L)'
;MKKRFIVLAVILAIYIVLHSTPNAAIRTNIFMIGHPVIAFKTGIVDYEFRNEKDKVLFLDELGGKAYTLTKPPFDTATQTELRSYGQVGATEEAGRSLFLK
;
A
#
# COMPACT_ATOMS: atom_id res chain seq x y z
N MET A 1 16.22 -6.92 31.89
CA MET A 1 14.93 -7.35 31.29
C MET A 1 14.06 -6.17 30.83
N LYS A 2 13.83 -5.15 31.66
CA LYS A 2 13.03 -3.95 31.30
C LYS A 2 13.45 -3.25 29.99
N LYS A 3 14.76 -3.08 29.75
CA LYS A 3 15.28 -2.47 28.49
C LYS A 3 14.90 -3.25 27.22
N ARG A 4 14.87 -4.59 27.28
CA ARG A 4 14.48 -5.44 26.14
C ARG A 4 12.98 -5.31 25.84
N PHE A 5 12.15 -5.22 26.87
CA PHE A 5 10.71 -4.94 26.72
C PHE A 5 10.44 -3.57 26.12
N ILE A 6 11.20 -2.54 26.52
CA ILE A 6 11.09 -1.20 25.92
C ILE A 6 11.41 -1.26 24.42
N VAL A 7 12.51 -1.94 24.04
CA VAL A 7 12.87 -2.09 22.61
C VAL A 7 11.77 -2.79 21.82
N LEU A 8 11.21 -3.89 22.35
CA LEU A 8 10.12 -4.61 21.68
C LEU A 8 8.86 -3.75 21.55
N ALA A 9 8.50 -3.00 22.60
CA ALA A 9 7.37 -2.09 22.57
C ALA A 9 7.53 -0.98 21.53
N VAL A 10 8.75 -0.44 21.39
CA VAL A 10 9.06 0.58 20.37
C VAL A 10 8.94 0.00 18.96
N ILE A 11 9.48 -1.19 18.71
CA ILE A 11 9.37 -1.85 17.40
C ILE A 11 7.90 -2.09 17.04
N LEU A 12 7.10 -2.58 18.01
CA LEU A 12 5.68 -2.80 17.81
C LEU A 12 4.93 -1.49 17.52
N ALA A 13 5.23 -0.41 18.24
CA ALA A 13 4.64 0.89 18.01
C ALA A 13 4.97 1.43 16.61
N ILE A 14 6.22 1.30 16.16
CA ILE A 14 6.65 1.69 14.81
C ILE A 14 5.89 0.88 13.75
N TYR A 15 5.78 -0.44 13.94
CA TYR A 15 5.03 -1.30 13.03
C TYR A 15 3.56 -0.87 12.91
N ILE A 16 2.90 -0.59 14.04
CA ILE A 16 1.52 -0.10 14.06
C ILE A 16 1.40 1.23 13.32
N VAL A 17 2.30 2.19 13.56
CA VAL A 17 2.26 3.50 12.90
C VAL A 17 2.43 3.36 11.39
N LEU A 18 3.39 2.53 10.94
CA LEU A 18 3.67 2.32 9.51
C LEU A 18 2.49 1.68 8.75
N HIS A 19 1.59 0.98 9.44
CA HIS A 19 0.44 0.30 8.82
C HIS A 19 -0.91 0.89 9.25
N SER A 20 -0.90 1.95 10.06
CA SER A 20 -2.12 2.58 10.60
C SER A 20 -3.00 3.22 9.53
N THR A 21 -2.42 3.60 8.40
CA THR A 21 -3.16 4.19 7.27
C THR A 21 -2.72 3.56 5.94
N PRO A 22 -3.61 3.56 4.93
CA PRO A 22 -3.29 3.00 3.61
C PRO A 22 -2.08 3.69 2.98
N ASN A 23 -2.00 5.02 3.14
CA ASN A 23 -0.86 5.80 2.68
C ASN A 23 0.46 5.36 3.35
N ALA A 24 0.47 5.15 4.66
CA ALA A 24 1.66 4.69 5.36
C ALA A 24 2.06 3.26 4.91
N ALA A 25 1.10 2.36 4.74
CA ALA A 25 1.33 1.00 4.28
C ALA A 25 1.91 0.97 2.84
N ILE A 26 1.33 1.76 1.93
CA ILE A 26 1.83 1.90 0.55
C ILE A 26 3.25 2.46 0.53
N ARG A 27 3.54 3.52 1.29
CA ARG A 27 4.91 4.09 1.37
C ARG A 27 5.90 3.09 1.95
N THR A 28 5.52 2.35 2.98
CA THR A 28 6.35 1.30 3.58
C THR A 28 6.65 0.21 2.55
N ASN A 29 5.65 -0.24 1.79
CA ASN A 29 5.85 -1.22 0.73
C ASN A 29 6.83 -0.70 -0.34
N ILE A 30 6.59 0.50 -0.89
CA ILE A 30 7.47 1.14 -1.88
C ILE A 30 8.91 1.26 -1.37
N PHE A 31 9.08 1.59 -0.09
CA PHE A 31 10.39 1.65 0.55
C PHE A 31 11.05 0.27 0.58
N MET A 32 10.32 -0.77 1.01
CA MET A 32 10.83 -2.14 1.17
C MET A 32 11.18 -2.82 -0.16
N ILE A 33 10.49 -2.49 -1.25
CA ILE A 33 10.79 -3.01 -2.60
C ILE A 33 11.95 -2.27 -3.29
N GLY A 34 12.63 -1.33 -2.60
CA GLY A 34 13.85 -0.71 -3.10
C GLY A 34 13.68 0.67 -3.72
N HIS A 35 12.55 1.34 -3.52
CA HIS A 35 12.30 2.70 -4.04
C HIS A 35 12.14 3.74 -2.91
N PRO A 36 13.11 3.90 -2.00
CA PRO A 36 12.97 4.73 -0.81
C PRO A 36 12.74 6.22 -1.14
N VAL A 37 13.41 6.76 -2.15
CA VAL A 37 13.23 8.16 -2.57
C VAL A 37 11.80 8.41 -3.08
N ILE A 38 11.25 7.46 -3.83
CA ILE A 38 9.91 7.55 -4.40
C ILE A 38 8.87 7.41 -3.29
N ALA A 39 9.08 6.51 -2.32
CA ALA A 39 8.22 6.34 -1.16
C ALA A 39 7.95 7.64 -0.38
N PHE A 40 8.91 8.57 -0.34
CA PHE A 40 8.72 9.87 0.33
C PHE A 40 8.25 10.99 -0.61
N LYS A 41 8.66 10.98 -1.88
CA LYS A 41 8.39 12.08 -2.83
C LYS A 41 7.10 11.92 -3.64
N THR A 42 6.55 10.72 -3.75
CA THR A 42 5.34 10.49 -4.54
C THR A 42 4.10 10.93 -3.77
N GLY A 43 3.18 11.58 -4.48
CA GLY A 43 1.79 11.73 -4.04
C GLY A 43 1.05 10.41 -4.26
N ILE A 44 0.21 10.04 -3.28
CA ILE A 44 -0.73 8.92 -3.37
C ILE A 44 -2.10 9.56 -3.48
N VAL A 45 -2.83 9.22 -4.55
CA VAL A 45 -4.19 9.73 -4.82
C VAL A 45 -5.12 8.56 -5.04
N ASP A 46 -6.43 8.78 -4.91
CA ASP A 46 -7.42 7.73 -5.16
C ASP A 46 -7.35 7.28 -6.63
N TYR A 47 -7.50 5.98 -6.86
CA TYR A 47 -7.51 5.42 -8.21
C TYR A 47 -8.84 5.75 -8.89
N GLU A 48 -8.77 6.42 -10.02
CA GLU A 48 -9.94 6.64 -10.88
C GLU A 48 -10.24 5.36 -11.68
N PHE A 49 -11.31 4.68 -11.28
CA PHE A 49 -11.81 3.53 -12.02
C PHE A 49 -12.32 3.96 -13.40
N ARG A 50 -11.69 3.43 -14.44
CA ARG A 50 -12.11 3.64 -15.84
C ARG A 50 -13.18 2.66 -16.31
N ASN A 51 -13.40 1.59 -15.55
CA ASN A 51 -14.37 0.55 -15.84
C ASN A 51 -15.32 0.40 -14.64
N GLU A 52 -16.61 0.43 -14.93
CA GLU A 52 -17.67 0.30 -13.93
C GLU A 52 -17.64 -1.07 -13.24
N LYS A 53 -17.25 -2.13 -13.94
CA LYS A 53 -17.09 -3.46 -13.34
C LYS A 53 -16.02 -3.49 -12.26
N ASP A 54 -14.89 -2.84 -12.51
CA ASP A 54 -13.79 -2.78 -11.55
C ASP A 54 -14.17 -1.91 -10.35
N LYS A 55 -14.93 -0.83 -10.59
CA LYS A 55 -15.48 0.01 -9.53
C LYS A 55 -16.41 -0.79 -8.61
N VAL A 56 -17.36 -1.54 -9.18
CA VAL A 56 -18.32 -2.36 -8.41
C VAL A 56 -17.59 -3.45 -7.63
N LEU A 57 -16.66 -4.16 -8.27
CA LEU A 57 -15.88 -5.21 -7.60
C LEU A 57 -15.09 -4.63 -6.41
N PHE A 58 -14.34 -3.55 -6.62
CA PHE A 58 -13.45 -3.04 -5.58
C PHE A 58 -14.18 -2.23 -4.50
N LEU A 59 -15.15 -1.40 -4.85
CA LEU A 59 -15.81 -0.52 -3.89
C LEU A 59 -17.03 -1.19 -3.24
N ASP A 60 -17.84 -1.91 -4.02
CA ASP A 60 -19.15 -2.38 -3.57
C ASP A 60 -19.11 -3.83 -3.07
N GLU A 61 -18.41 -4.72 -3.76
CA GLU A 61 -18.31 -6.15 -3.37
C GLU A 61 -17.21 -6.40 -2.34
N LEU A 62 -16.02 -5.87 -2.59
CA LEU A 62 -14.84 -6.07 -1.74
C LEU A 62 -14.74 -5.02 -0.62
N GLY A 63 -15.58 -3.99 -0.61
CA GLY A 63 -15.54 -2.89 0.37
C GLY A 63 -14.18 -2.20 0.44
N GLY A 64 -13.41 -2.25 -0.64
CA GLY A 64 -12.04 -1.80 -0.75
C GLY A 64 -11.89 -0.38 -1.29
N LYS A 65 -10.66 0.11 -1.28
CA LYS A 65 -10.23 1.37 -1.89
C LYS A 65 -9.00 1.11 -2.75
N ALA A 66 -8.91 1.76 -3.89
CA ALA A 66 -7.73 1.69 -4.74
C ALA A 66 -7.03 3.05 -4.80
N TYR A 67 -5.71 3.03 -4.90
CA TYR A 67 -4.85 4.20 -4.90
C TYR A 67 -3.87 4.14 -6.07
N THR A 68 -3.46 5.31 -6.56
CA THR A 68 -2.42 5.44 -7.58
C THR A 68 -1.30 6.38 -7.15
N LEU A 69 -0.10 6.11 -7.67
CA LEU A 69 1.07 6.94 -7.45
C LEU A 69 1.18 7.98 -8.55
N THR A 70 1.28 9.24 -8.17
CA THR A 70 1.53 10.36 -9.11
C THR A 70 2.86 10.23 -9.85
N LYS A 71 3.86 9.57 -9.22
CA LYS A 71 5.15 9.22 -9.82
C LYS A 71 5.44 7.75 -9.51
N PRO A 72 4.95 6.80 -10.32
CA PRO A 72 5.11 5.39 -10.05
C PRO A 72 6.59 4.99 -10.21
N PRO A 73 7.13 4.15 -9.32
CA PRO A 73 8.42 3.53 -9.53
C PRO A 73 8.36 2.56 -10.71
N PHE A 74 9.43 2.55 -11.50
CA PHE A 74 9.65 1.53 -12.52
C PHE A 74 10.36 0.35 -11.87
N ASP A 75 9.70 -0.80 -11.87
CA ASP A 75 10.29 -2.05 -11.42
C ASP A 75 11.04 -2.69 -12.58
N THR A 76 12.37 -2.71 -12.48
CA THR A 76 13.25 -3.29 -13.50
C THR A 76 13.13 -4.81 -13.62
N ALA A 77 12.68 -5.50 -12.57
CA ALA A 77 12.53 -6.96 -12.58
C ALA A 77 11.28 -7.39 -13.36
N THR A 78 10.18 -6.64 -13.25
CA THR A 78 8.93 -6.92 -13.97
C THR A 78 8.77 -6.10 -15.24
N GLN A 79 9.64 -5.10 -15.46
CA GLN A 79 9.53 -4.08 -16.51
C GLN A 79 8.18 -3.35 -16.52
N THR A 80 7.59 -3.17 -15.34
CA THR A 80 6.31 -2.49 -15.19
C THR A 80 6.41 -1.30 -14.24
N GLU A 81 5.54 -0.31 -14.44
CA GLU A 81 5.37 0.77 -13.50
C GLU A 81 4.38 0.36 -12.40
N LEU A 82 4.77 0.54 -11.14
CA LEU A 82 3.93 0.25 -9.99
C LEU A 82 2.90 1.37 -9.82
N ARG A 83 1.85 1.34 -10.66
CA ARG A 83 0.86 2.41 -10.77
C ARG A 83 -0.31 2.33 -9.81
N SER A 84 -0.75 1.12 -9.45
CA SER A 84 -1.99 0.92 -8.70
C SER A 84 -1.78 0.03 -7.48
N TYR A 85 -2.37 0.43 -6.36
CA TYR A 85 -2.42 -0.34 -5.12
C TYR A 85 -3.88 -0.48 -4.68
N GLY A 86 -4.38 -1.72 -4.55
CA GLY A 86 -5.69 -2.00 -3.97
C GLY A 86 -5.59 -2.32 -2.48
N GLN A 87 -6.46 -1.73 -1.66
CA GLN A 87 -6.75 -2.13 -0.30
C GLN A 87 -8.15 -2.73 -0.28
N VAL A 88 -8.26 -4.04 -0.10
CA VAL A 88 -9.56 -4.73 0.02
C VAL A 88 -10.09 -4.54 1.45
N GLY A 89 -11.40 -4.26 1.57
CA GLY A 89 -12.10 -4.18 2.85
C GLY A 89 -12.06 -5.52 3.58
N ALA A 90 -12.32 -5.51 4.89
CA ALA A 90 -12.06 -6.61 5.81
C ALA A 90 -12.95 -7.87 5.62
N THR A 91 -12.87 -8.50 4.46
CA THR A 91 -13.29 -9.87 4.19
C THR A 91 -12.10 -10.64 3.61
N GLU A 92 -11.40 -11.32 4.52
CA GLU A 92 -10.43 -12.42 4.32
C GLU A 92 -9.13 -12.24 3.50
N GLU A 93 -8.91 -11.19 2.69
CA GLU A 93 -7.65 -11.03 1.93
C GLU A 93 -6.82 -9.78 2.31
N ALA A 94 -6.70 -9.50 3.61
CA ALA A 94 -5.87 -8.41 4.14
C ALA A 94 -4.36 -8.71 3.92
N GLY A 95 -3.87 -8.52 2.69
CA GLY A 95 -2.45 -8.67 2.36
C GLY A 95 -2.09 -8.73 0.89
N ARG A 96 -3.07 -8.78 -0.03
CA ARG A 96 -2.77 -8.79 -1.47
C ARG A 96 -2.74 -7.37 -2.03
N SER A 97 -1.52 -6.87 -2.26
CA SER A 97 -1.27 -5.81 -3.23
C SER A 97 -1.68 -6.33 -4.62
N LEU A 98 -2.96 -6.16 -4.96
CA LEU A 98 -3.45 -6.45 -6.31
C LEU A 98 -2.94 -5.37 -7.26
N PHE A 99 -1.98 -5.76 -8.08
CA PHE A 99 -1.53 -4.96 -9.23
C PHE A 99 -2.60 -5.08 -10.32
N LEU A 100 -3.33 -4.00 -10.57
CA LEU A 100 -4.21 -3.90 -11.72
C LEU A 100 -3.31 -3.74 -12.95
N LYS A 101 -3.29 -4.77 -13.81
CA LYS A 101 -2.60 -4.75 -15.11
C LYS A 101 -3.46 -4.05 -16.15
#